data_AF-A0A8B7IBR0-F1
#
_entry.id   AF-A0A8B7IBR0-F1
#
_cell.length_a   1.000
_cell.length_b   1.000
_cell.length_c   1.000
_cell.angle_alpha   90.00
_cell.angle_beta   90.00
_cell.angle_gamma   90.00
#
_symmetry.space_group_name_H-M   'P 1'
#
loop_
_entity.id
_entity.type
_entity.pdbx_description
1 polymer ?
#
loop_
_entity_poly.entity_id
_entity_poly.type
_entity_poly.pdbx_seq_one_letter_code
_entity_poly.pdbx_strand_id
1 'polypeptide(L)'
;KLKRIDLTSNSISWVDPDAFHLLPRLQELILLGNKLTALPELPLSIVRLDACLNRIPSAGVRPEAFQDLTQLQFLHLSDNKLDYIPVPLPQSLRSLHLQNNNIHTMHEDTFCNSRDHSHIRRALEDIRLDGNPINLSLFPDAYFCLPRLPTGRFH
;
A
#
# COMPACT_ATOMS: atom_id res chain seq x y z
N LYS A 1 -25.21 -3.06 -9.39
CA LYS A 1 -24.37 -2.13 -8.59
C LYS A 1 -22.91 -2.48 -8.86
N LEU A 2 -22.08 -1.48 -9.12
CA LEU A 2 -20.70 -1.64 -9.56
C LEU A 2 -19.82 -2.19 -8.42
N LYS A 3 -18.96 -3.17 -8.74
CA LYS A 3 -18.02 -3.80 -7.79
C LYS A 3 -16.55 -3.65 -8.18
N ARG A 4 -16.29 -3.44 -9.47
CA ARG A 4 -14.96 -3.30 -10.03
C ARG A 4 -14.92 -2.13 -10.98
N ILE A 5 -13.87 -1.34 -10.89
CA ILE A 5 -13.49 -0.30 -11.85
C ILE A 5 -12.09 -0.63 -12.34
N ASP A 6 -11.93 -0.64 -13.66
CA ASP A 6 -10.65 -0.88 -14.32
C ASP A 6 -10.37 0.26 -15.29
N LEU A 7 -9.31 1.01 -15.01
CA LEU A 7 -8.86 2.20 -15.76
C LEU A 7 -7.40 2.02 -16.20
N THR A 8 -6.97 0.77 -16.40
CA THR A 8 -5.61 0.42 -16.78
C THR A 8 -5.15 1.13 -18.06
N SER A 9 -3.89 1.56 -18.08
CA SER A 9 -3.20 2.12 -19.24
C SER A 9 -3.89 3.32 -19.88
N ASN A 10 -4.41 4.22 -19.04
CA ASN A 10 -4.93 5.51 -19.48
C ASN A 10 -3.90 6.63 -19.23
N SER A 11 -4.26 7.86 -19.57
CA SER A 11 -3.46 9.06 -19.29
C SER A 11 -3.98 9.85 -18.10
N ILE A 12 -4.64 9.20 -17.14
CA ILE A 12 -5.25 9.88 -15.99
C ILE A 12 -4.14 10.45 -15.11
N SER A 13 -4.10 11.76 -14.97
CA SER A 13 -3.16 12.46 -14.09
C SER A 13 -3.78 12.88 -12.77
N TRP A 14 -5.10 12.97 -12.71
CA TRP A 14 -5.85 13.43 -11.55
C TRP A 14 -7.20 12.71 -11.49
N VAL A 15 -7.61 12.36 -10.27
CA VAL A 15 -8.93 11.83 -9.94
C VAL A 15 -9.43 12.69 -8.79
N ASP A 16 -10.69 13.11 -8.87
CA ASP A 16 -11.33 13.85 -7.79
C ASP A 16 -11.28 13.02 -6.49
N PRO A 17 -10.88 13.60 -5.34
CA PRO A 17 -10.83 12.87 -4.08
C PRO A 17 -12.10 12.10 -3.76
N ASP A 18 -13.28 12.66 -4.09
CA ASP A 18 -14.59 12.09 -3.76
C ASP A 18 -15.18 11.23 -4.89
N ALA A 19 -14.45 11.01 -5.99
CA ALA A 19 -14.94 10.33 -7.19
C ALA A 19 -15.59 8.95 -6.92
N PHE A 20 -15.11 8.26 -5.89
CA PHE A 20 -15.57 6.92 -5.53
C PHE A 20 -16.38 6.85 -4.24
N HIS A 21 -16.62 7.99 -3.57
CA HIS A 21 -17.34 8.04 -2.29
C HIS A 21 -18.78 7.49 -2.41
N LEU A 22 -19.43 7.72 -3.55
CA LEU A 22 -20.80 7.25 -3.83
C LEU A 22 -20.89 5.80 -4.35
N LEU A 23 -19.80 5.03 -4.28
CA LEU A 23 -19.75 3.64 -4.71
C LEU A 23 -19.54 2.68 -3.51
N PRO A 24 -20.53 2.54 -2.60
CA PRO A 24 -20.40 1.79 -1.35
C PRO A 24 -20.27 0.26 -1.52
N ARG A 25 -20.23 -0.22 -2.76
CA ARG A 25 -20.04 -1.64 -3.09
C ARG A 25 -18.81 -1.88 -3.98
N LEU A 26 -18.01 -0.85 -4.24
CA LEU A 26 -16.78 -0.99 -5.00
C LEU A 26 -15.75 -1.77 -4.16
N GLN A 27 -15.27 -2.87 -4.71
CA GLN A 27 -14.34 -3.80 -4.07
C GLN A 27 -12.97 -3.78 -4.76
N GLU A 28 -12.93 -3.51 -6.06
CA GLU A 28 -11.69 -3.51 -6.83
C GLU A 28 -11.55 -2.21 -7.63
N LEU A 29 -10.41 -1.54 -7.45
CA LEU A 29 -10.04 -0.35 -8.21
C LEU A 29 -8.66 -0.57 -8.84
N ILE A 30 -8.63 -0.64 -10.17
CA ILE A 30 -7.41 -0.84 -10.97
C ILE A 30 -7.11 0.46 -11.73
N LEU A 31 -5.97 1.06 -11.42
CA LEU A 31 -5.42 2.32 -11.93
C LEU A 31 -4.02 2.11 -12.55
N LEU A 32 -3.65 0.87 -12.83
CA LEU A 32 -2.36 0.45 -13.36
C LEU A 32 -1.95 1.26 -14.60
N GLY A 33 -0.72 1.78 -14.64
CA GLY A 33 -0.15 2.39 -15.84
C GLY A 33 -0.78 3.73 -16.21
N ASN A 34 -0.99 4.62 -15.23
CA ASN A 34 -1.52 5.97 -15.42
C ASN A 34 -0.44 7.03 -15.11
N LYS A 35 -0.85 8.29 -14.90
CA LYS A 35 0.04 9.43 -14.60
C LYS A 35 -0.31 10.08 -13.26
N LEU A 36 -0.93 9.33 -12.35
CA LEU A 36 -1.42 9.85 -11.08
C LEU A 36 -0.27 10.38 -10.23
N THR A 37 -0.48 11.54 -9.62
CA THR A 37 0.41 12.13 -8.63
C THR A 37 -0.17 12.10 -7.22
N ALA A 38 -1.39 11.59 -7.05
CA ALA A 38 -2.03 11.37 -5.77
C ALA A 38 -3.05 10.23 -5.87
N LEU A 39 -3.30 9.54 -4.76
CA LEU A 39 -4.40 8.59 -4.65
C LEU A 39 -5.71 9.34 -4.33
N PRO A 40 -6.84 8.91 -4.92
CA PRO A 40 -8.16 9.38 -4.52
C PRO A 40 -8.56 8.78 -3.15
N GLU A 41 -9.61 9.29 -2.52
CA GLU A 41 -10.19 8.59 -1.36
C GLU A 41 -10.81 7.27 -1.79
N LEU A 42 -10.57 6.23 -0.99
CA LEU A 42 -11.04 4.89 -1.27
C LEU A 42 -12.31 4.61 -0.48
N PRO A 43 -13.31 3.94 -1.08
CA PRO A 43 -14.49 3.54 -0.33
C PRO A 43 -14.13 2.45 0.69
N LEU A 44 -14.78 2.46 1.85
CA LEU A 44 -14.55 1.48 2.94
C LEU A 44 -14.77 0.01 2.50
N SER A 45 -15.52 -0.21 1.41
CA SER A 45 -15.77 -1.54 0.84
C SER A 45 -14.61 -2.09 0.00
N ILE A 46 -13.54 -1.31 -0.23
CA ILE A 46 -12.44 -1.69 -1.10
C ILE A 46 -11.68 -2.90 -0.53
N VAL A 47 -11.39 -3.86 -1.40
CA VAL A 47 -10.64 -5.10 -1.10
C VAL A 47 -9.31 -5.12 -1.83
N ARG A 48 -9.26 -4.57 -3.05
CA ARG A 48 -8.05 -4.47 -3.87
C ARG A 48 -7.90 -3.08 -4.45
N LEU A 49 -6.73 -2.49 -4.23
CA LEU A 49 -6.23 -1.34 -4.97
C LEU A 49 -4.98 -1.76 -5.75
N ASP A 50 -4.99 -1.49 -7.05
CA ASP A 50 -3.83 -1.63 -7.91
C ASP A 50 -3.56 -0.29 -8.60
N ALA A 51 -2.56 0.45 -8.14
CA ALA A 51 -2.14 1.71 -8.71
C ALA A 51 -0.64 1.68 -9.09
N CYS A 52 -0.15 0.52 -9.49
CA CYS A 52 1.22 0.37 -9.97
C CYS A 52 1.47 1.19 -11.24
N LEU A 53 2.74 1.46 -11.55
CA LEU A 53 3.17 2.21 -12.75
C LEU A 53 2.49 3.58 -12.85
N ASN A 54 2.62 4.38 -11.78
CA ASN A 54 2.13 5.75 -11.71
C ASN A 54 3.27 6.70 -11.31
N ARG A 55 2.95 7.91 -10.83
CA ARG A 55 3.94 8.92 -10.42
C ARG A 55 3.64 9.43 -9.01
N ILE A 56 3.04 8.59 -8.17
CA ILE A 56 2.54 8.97 -6.85
C ILE A 56 3.74 9.16 -5.92
N PRO A 57 4.04 10.39 -5.47
CA PRO A 57 4.99 10.62 -4.39
C PRO A 57 4.33 10.31 -3.06
N SER A 58 5.09 10.20 -1.98
CA SER A 58 4.47 9.96 -0.67
C SER A 58 3.52 11.08 -0.24
N ALA A 59 3.77 12.33 -0.63
CA ALA A 59 2.84 13.46 -0.42
C ALA A 59 1.49 13.31 -1.17
N GLY A 60 1.44 12.42 -2.17
CA GLY A 60 0.23 12.06 -2.90
C GLY A 60 -0.61 11.00 -2.19
N VAL A 61 -0.14 10.46 -1.06
CA VAL A 61 -0.89 9.55 -0.20
C VAL A 61 -1.22 10.30 1.08
N ARG A 62 -2.51 10.42 1.41
CA ARG A 62 -2.91 11.09 2.65
C ARG A 62 -2.40 10.31 3.86
N PRO A 63 -2.03 10.99 4.97
CA PRO A 63 -1.84 10.32 6.24
C PRO A 63 -3.06 9.46 6.57
N GLU A 64 -2.83 8.25 7.08
CA GLU A 64 -3.91 7.35 7.51
C GLU A 64 -4.88 6.91 6.38
N ALA A 65 -4.52 7.11 5.11
CA ALA A 65 -5.38 6.79 3.96
C ALA A 65 -5.92 5.35 3.92
N PHE A 66 -5.23 4.41 4.57
CA PHE A 66 -5.60 3.01 4.59
C PHE A 66 -6.09 2.50 5.96
N GLN A 67 -6.09 3.35 7.00
CA GLN A 67 -6.35 2.95 8.38
C GLN A 67 -7.72 2.27 8.55
N ASP A 68 -8.75 2.89 8.00
CA ASP A 68 -10.15 2.45 8.16
C ASP A 68 -10.60 1.43 7.11
N LEU A 69 -9.71 1.07 6.17
CA LEU A 69 -10.03 0.13 5.09
C LEU A 69 -9.90 -1.32 5.57
N THR A 70 -10.74 -1.70 6.53
CA THR A 70 -10.76 -3.01 7.20
C THR A 70 -11.04 -4.20 6.27
N GLN A 71 -11.42 -3.95 5.02
CA GLN A 71 -11.64 -4.97 3.99
C GLN A 71 -10.48 -5.07 3.00
N LEU A 72 -9.54 -4.11 3.01
CA LEU A 72 -8.43 -4.06 2.07
C LEU A 72 -7.46 -5.23 2.33
N GLN A 73 -7.25 -6.04 1.30
CA GLN A 73 -6.38 -7.21 1.33
C GLN A 73 -5.18 -7.07 0.40
N PHE A 74 -5.33 -6.33 -0.70
CA PHE A 74 -4.29 -6.18 -1.72
C PHE A 74 -4.04 -4.70 -1.97
N LEU A 75 -2.84 -4.23 -1.64
CA LEU A 75 -2.39 -2.86 -1.88
C LEU A 75 -1.15 -2.88 -2.76
N HIS A 76 -1.33 -2.59 -4.04
CA HIS A 76 -0.28 -2.65 -5.04
C HIS A 76 0.04 -1.23 -5.52
N LEU A 77 1.25 -0.76 -5.20
CA LEU A 77 1.76 0.60 -5.46
C LEU A 77 3.19 0.57 -6.02
N SER A 78 3.55 -0.51 -6.72
CA SER A 78 4.89 -0.61 -7.31
C SER A 78 5.13 0.41 -8.40
N ASP A 79 6.39 0.71 -8.68
CA ASP A 79 6.79 1.60 -9.78
C ASP A 79 6.11 2.98 -9.65
N ASN A 80 6.29 3.58 -8.48
CA ASN A 80 5.81 4.92 -8.12
C ASN A 80 6.99 5.76 -7.60
N LYS A 81 6.72 6.80 -6.83
CA LYS A 81 7.74 7.72 -6.27
C LYS A 81 7.64 7.82 -4.76
N LEU A 82 7.23 6.75 -4.09
CA LEU A 82 7.07 6.74 -2.64
C LEU A 82 8.43 6.79 -1.96
N ASP A 83 8.61 7.72 -1.03
CA ASP A 83 9.83 7.89 -0.21
C ASP A 83 9.76 7.10 1.11
N TYR A 84 8.55 6.70 1.51
CA TYR A 84 8.25 5.92 2.70
C TYR A 84 7.03 5.02 2.49
N ILE A 85 6.93 3.98 3.32
CA ILE A 85 5.78 3.07 3.37
C ILE A 85 4.59 3.85 3.97
N PRO A 86 3.43 3.90 3.32
CA PRO A 86 2.27 4.61 3.86
C PRO A 86 1.70 3.84 5.05
N VAL A 87 1.75 4.46 6.22
CA VAL A 87 1.28 3.91 7.50
C VAL A 87 0.17 4.78 8.09
N PRO A 88 -0.72 4.22 8.94
CA PRO A 88 -0.85 2.80 9.28
C PRO A 88 -1.46 1.95 8.16
N LEU A 89 -1.04 0.68 8.08
CA LEU A 89 -1.58 -0.33 7.17
C LEU A 89 -2.71 -1.13 7.86
N PRO A 90 -3.81 -1.47 7.16
CA PRO A 90 -4.93 -2.17 7.78
C PRO A 90 -4.59 -3.61 8.15
N GLN A 91 -5.15 -4.11 9.25
CA GLN A 91 -4.89 -5.48 9.76
C GLN A 91 -5.36 -6.58 8.79
N SER A 92 -6.31 -6.27 7.90
CA SER A 92 -6.79 -7.18 6.85
C SER A 92 -5.80 -7.42 5.71
N LEU A 93 -4.75 -6.60 5.60
CA LEU A 93 -3.85 -6.62 4.46
C LEU A 93 -3.11 -7.96 4.35
N ARG A 94 -3.10 -8.51 3.13
CA ARG A 94 -2.46 -9.80 2.81
C ARG A 94 -1.25 -9.67 1.90
N SER A 95 -1.31 -8.72 0.97
CA SER A 95 -0.26 -8.45 -0.01
C SER A 95 -0.02 -6.94 -0.11
N LEU A 96 1.25 -6.56 0.03
CA LEU A 96 1.75 -5.19 -0.10
C LEU A 96 2.89 -5.15 -1.11
N HIS A 97 2.65 -4.53 -2.26
CA HIS A 97 3.66 -4.39 -3.31
C HIS A 97 4.10 -2.94 -3.40
N LEU A 98 5.37 -2.70 -3.08
CA LEU A 98 6.00 -1.39 -3.06
C LEU A 98 7.33 -1.40 -3.82
N GLN A 99 7.60 -2.44 -4.62
CA GLN A 99 8.84 -2.54 -5.37
C GLN A 99 9.03 -1.36 -6.33
N ASN A 100 10.29 -1.02 -6.63
CA ASN A 100 10.68 0.08 -7.51
C ASN A 100 10.08 1.44 -7.10
N ASN A 101 10.25 1.79 -5.83
CA ASN A 101 9.97 3.13 -5.29
C ASN A 101 11.28 3.75 -4.78
N ASN A 102 11.18 4.84 -4.01
CA ASN A 102 12.30 5.53 -3.39
C ASN A 102 12.28 5.38 -1.86
N ILE A 103 11.84 4.24 -1.33
CA ILE A 103 11.71 4.03 0.12
C ILE A 103 13.08 3.86 0.74
N HIS A 104 13.47 4.77 1.65
CA HIS A 104 14.78 4.75 2.32
C HIS A 104 14.76 4.20 3.74
N THR A 105 13.61 4.29 4.41
CA THR A 105 13.50 4.04 5.85
C THR A 105 12.18 3.36 6.21
N MET A 106 12.14 2.73 7.38
CA MET A 106 10.94 2.24 8.03
C MET A 106 11.06 2.37 9.54
N HIS A 107 9.93 2.43 10.23
CA HIS A 107 9.87 2.48 11.70
C HIS A 107 9.54 1.11 12.29
N GLU A 108 9.84 0.90 13.57
CA GLU A 108 9.54 -0.34 14.31
C GLU A 108 8.04 -0.71 14.27
N ASP A 109 7.17 0.29 14.11
CA ASP A 109 5.72 0.14 14.08
C ASP A 109 5.13 0.04 12.66
N THR A 110 5.99 -0.10 11.63
CA THR A 110 5.55 -0.15 10.23
C THR A 110 4.62 -1.33 9.95
N PHE A 111 5.00 -2.54 10.38
CA PHE A 111 4.17 -3.74 10.24
C PHE A 111 3.69 -4.32 11.57
N CYS A 112 4.44 -4.06 12.64
CA CYS A 112 4.25 -4.67 13.95
C CYS A 112 3.81 -3.63 14.97
N ASN A 113 3.18 -4.08 16.05
CA ASN A 113 2.94 -3.22 17.20
C ASN A 113 4.14 -3.33 18.13
N SER A 114 4.93 -2.27 18.28
CA SER A 114 6.12 -2.29 19.16
C SER A 114 5.78 -2.49 20.64
N ARG A 115 4.50 -2.40 21.03
CA ARG A 115 4.02 -2.68 22.39
C ARG A 115 3.51 -4.10 22.58
N ASP A 116 3.30 -4.86 21.51
CA ASP A 116 2.78 -6.23 21.56
C ASP A 116 3.62 -7.18 20.71
N HIS A 117 4.61 -7.79 21.36
CA HIS A 117 5.50 -8.77 20.72
C HIS A 117 4.88 -10.17 20.59
N SER A 118 3.69 -10.39 21.18
CA SER A 118 2.99 -11.68 21.10
C SER A 118 2.12 -11.80 19.85
N HIS A 119 1.75 -10.67 19.26
CA HIS A 119 0.93 -10.62 18.08
C HIS A 119 1.72 -11.02 16.83
N ILE A 120 1.17 -11.96 16.07
CA ILE A 120 1.67 -12.34 14.75
C ILE A 120 0.65 -11.89 13.72
N ARG A 121 1.07 -11.06 12.76
CA ARG A 121 0.23 -10.57 11.68
C ARG A 121 0.13 -11.62 10.57
N ARG A 122 -0.53 -12.74 10.88
CA ARG A 122 -0.62 -13.94 10.00
C ARG A 122 -1.20 -13.67 8.62
N ALA A 123 -2.06 -12.65 8.49
CA ALA A 123 -2.70 -12.34 7.22
C ALA A 123 -1.72 -11.78 6.18
N LEU A 124 -0.71 -11.02 6.62
CA LEU A 124 0.23 -10.33 5.73
C LEU A 124 1.37 -11.28 5.37
N GLU A 125 1.24 -11.93 4.22
CA GLU A 125 2.13 -13.02 3.79
C GLU A 125 3.11 -12.61 2.67
N ASP A 126 2.78 -11.54 1.94
CA ASP A 126 3.52 -11.11 0.75
C ASP A 126 3.82 -9.62 0.81
N ILE A 127 5.09 -9.27 1.04
CA ILE A 127 5.56 -7.89 1.10
C ILE A 127 6.75 -7.76 0.16
N ARG A 128 6.64 -6.86 -0.80
CA ARG A 128 7.69 -6.59 -1.78
C ARG A 128 8.20 -5.16 -1.65
N LEU A 129 9.49 -5.04 -1.35
CA LEU A 129 10.24 -3.80 -1.20
C LEU A 129 11.49 -3.81 -2.10
N ASP A 130 11.66 -4.81 -2.97
CA ASP A 130 12.76 -4.87 -3.94
C ASP A 130 12.81 -3.61 -4.84
N GLY A 131 14.00 -3.22 -5.27
CA GLY A 131 14.16 -1.99 -6.07
C GLY A 131 13.96 -0.68 -5.28
N ASN A 132 13.89 -0.73 -3.94
CA ASN A 132 14.00 0.43 -3.07
C ASN A 132 15.41 0.55 -2.46
N PRO A 133 15.84 1.76 -2.08
CA PRO A 133 17.14 2.00 -1.44
C PRO A 133 17.24 1.49 0.00
N ILE A 134 16.12 1.22 0.68
CA ILE A 134 16.07 0.70 2.05
C ILE A 134 16.89 -0.59 2.22
N ASN A 135 17.66 -0.66 3.30
CA ASN A 135 18.32 -1.88 3.77
C ASN A 135 17.53 -2.48 4.94
N LEU A 136 16.85 -3.61 4.70
CA LEU A 136 15.96 -4.26 5.65
C LEU A 136 16.70 -4.80 6.89
N SER A 137 18.00 -5.08 6.79
CA SER A 137 18.80 -5.55 7.94
C SER A 137 18.98 -4.50 9.02
N LEU A 138 18.71 -3.23 8.72
CA LEU A 138 18.75 -2.14 9.71
C LEU A 138 17.46 -2.03 10.53
N PHE A 139 16.39 -2.74 10.16
CA PHE A 139 15.06 -2.58 10.75
C PHE A 139 14.39 -3.91 11.14
N PRO A 140 15.08 -4.86 11.80
CA PRO A 140 14.50 -6.16 12.14
C PRO A 140 13.22 -6.06 12.99
N ASP A 141 13.16 -5.05 13.87
CA ASP A 141 12.01 -4.82 14.76
C ASP A 141 10.75 -4.34 14.01
N ALA A 142 10.89 -3.88 12.77
CA ALA A 142 9.74 -3.46 11.97
C ALA A 142 8.91 -4.65 11.45
N TYR A 143 9.49 -5.86 11.38
CA TYR A 143 8.88 -7.02 10.73
C TYR A 143 8.96 -8.34 11.54
N PHE A 144 9.33 -8.30 12.82
CA PHE A 144 9.43 -9.52 13.65
C PHE A 144 8.10 -10.29 13.79
N CYS A 145 6.96 -9.59 13.72
CA CYS A 145 5.62 -10.15 13.85
C CYS A 145 5.09 -10.80 12.56
N LEU A 146 5.86 -10.75 11.47
CA LEU A 146 5.44 -11.24 10.18
C LEU A 146 5.74 -12.74 10.04
N PRO A 147 4.84 -13.52 9.43
CA PRO A 147 5.05 -14.95 9.23
C PRO A 147 6.17 -15.25 8.21
N ARG A 148 6.56 -14.26 7.40
CA ARG A 148 7.59 -14.33 6.37
C ARG A 148 8.34 -13.01 6.28
N LEU A 149 9.62 -13.08 5.92
CA LEU A 149 10.44 -11.89 5.70
C LEU A 149 9.95 -11.12 4.47
N PRO A 150 9.98 -9.77 4.50
CA PRO A 150 9.77 -8.97 3.30
C PRO A 150 10.81 -9.29 2.23
N THR A 151 10.39 -9.29 0.97
CA THR A 151 11.31 -9.39 -0.17
C THR A 151 11.98 -8.03 -0.38
N GLY A 152 13.31 -7.99 -0.36
CA GLY A 152 14.06 -6.76 -0.54
C GLY A 152 15.55 -6.93 -0.28
N ARG A 153 16.25 -5.81 -0.08
CA ARG A 153 17.70 -5.78 0.12
C ARG A 153 18.04 -5.90 1.61
N PHE A 154 18.96 -6.79 1.94
CA PHE A 154 19.43 -7.08 3.32
C PHE A 154 20.94 -6.81 3.53
N HIS A 155 21.61 -6.16 2.58
CA HIS A 155 23.06 -5.91 2.60
C HIS A 155 23.36 -4.55 1.99
#